data_AF-A0A662Y302-F1
#
_entry.id   AF-A0A662Y302-F1
#
_cell.length_a   1.000
_cell.length_b   1.000
_cell.length_c   1.000
_cell.angle_alpha   90.00
_cell.angle_beta   90.00
_cell.angle_gamma   90.00
#
_symmetry.space_group_name_H-M   'P 1'
#
loop_
_entity.id
_entity.type
_entity.pdbx_description
1 polymer ?
#
loop_
_entity_poly.entity_id
_entity_poly.type
_entity_poly.pdbx_seq_one_letter_code
_entity_poly.pdbx_strand_id
1 'polypeptide(L)'
;MIYNSKTPQLGALWGGCLSFSKCHAERNVPVDPHMPWLWDGEEFLRSAIVWTHGYDIYSPSEDGSVIYHNYTKNPIQRGWESWEDPEVQKQVIAMTDNRYRLLVGVDFKGMVDTTELAKYGWGGVRSYEQYKAFSGISLEQGQEDNSSCKQLHWVPYANATEVEATVGGGWKLHATLSAFNRQIQEEEAQNFGELVDAKAAAQAVVLARKSMGIGKQNTDQAIAQLRQEVRRFATCVSRLTIQGCFLPARSCGHVLYGRTAARVFSGAGFAP
;
A
#
# COMPACT_ATOMS: atom_id res chain seq x y z
N MET A 1 3.32 6.97 -21.00
CA MET A 1 2.67 5.67 -21.29
C MET A 1 3.74 4.63 -21.54
N ILE A 2 3.50 3.39 -21.13
CA ILE A 2 4.35 2.27 -21.50
C ILE A 2 3.90 1.82 -22.87
N TYR A 3 4.74 2.06 -23.88
CA TYR A 3 4.46 1.73 -25.27
C TYR A 3 4.17 0.24 -25.45
N ASN A 4 3.26 -0.10 -26.36
CA ASN A 4 2.86 -1.48 -26.70
C ASN A 4 2.26 -2.29 -25.55
N SER A 5 1.78 -1.64 -24.48
CA SER A 5 1.01 -2.35 -23.44
C SER A 5 -0.35 -2.77 -23.97
N LYS A 6 -0.67 -4.05 -23.89
CA LYS A 6 -2.00 -4.60 -24.25
C LYS A 6 -3.01 -4.56 -23.10
N THR A 7 -2.59 -4.18 -21.90
CA THR A 7 -3.43 -4.13 -20.70
C THR A 7 -3.36 -2.75 -20.05
N PRO A 8 -4.39 -2.36 -19.26
CA PRO A 8 -4.32 -1.15 -18.45
C PRO A 8 -3.09 -1.18 -17.54
N GLN A 9 -2.42 -0.05 -17.43
CA GLN A 9 -1.18 0.09 -16.67
C GLN A 9 -1.44 0.85 -15.38
N LEU A 10 -0.86 0.37 -14.28
CA LEU A 10 -0.94 1.07 -13.01
C LEU A 10 -0.33 2.47 -13.15
N GLY A 11 -1.10 3.49 -12.80
CA GLY A 11 -0.76 4.89 -12.87
C GLY A 11 -0.74 5.53 -11.49
N ALA A 12 -0.03 6.65 -11.37
CA ALA A 12 0.00 7.45 -10.15
C ALA A 12 -0.99 8.63 -10.18
N LEU A 13 -1.43 9.03 -11.39
CA LEU A 13 -2.22 10.23 -11.62
C LEU A 13 -3.59 9.89 -12.21
N TRP A 14 -4.60 10.49 -11.63
CA TRP A 14 -5.98 10.55 -12.07
C TRP A 14 -6.14 11.77 -12.99
N GLY A 15 -6.90 11.62 -14.08
CA GLY A 15 -7.17 12.71 -15.01
C GLY A 15 -8.65 13.08 -15.04
N GLY A 16 -8.96 14.38 -15.00
CA GLY A 16 -10.34 14.88 -14.97
C GLY A 16 -11.11 14.62 -16.26
N CYS A 17 -10.44 14.62 -17.41
CA CYS A 17 -11.09 14.47 -18.72
C CYS A 17 -11.52 13.02 -19.04
N LEU A 18 -10.92 12.02 -18.38
CA LEU A 18 -11.30 10.62 -18.55
C LEU A 18 -11.06 9.85 -17.25
N SER A 19 -12.12 9.64 -16.49
CA SER A 19 -12.10 8.74 -15.36
C SER A 19 -13.44 8.04 -15.20
N PHE A 20 -13.38 6.76 -14.83
CA PHE A 20 -14.55 5.97 -14.48
C PHE A 20 -14.16 4.97 -13.41
N SER A 21 -15.10 4.69 -12.51
CA SER A 21 -14.89 3.82 -11.37
C SER A 21 -16.22 3.15 -10.99
N LYS A 22 -16.16 2.15 -10.12
CA LYS A 22 -17.38 1.65 -9.48
C LYS A 22 -17.92 2.73 -8.55
N CYS A 23 -19.26 2.80 -8.40
CA CYS A 23 -19.93 3.84 -7.63
C CYS A 23 -19.45 3.99 -6.18
N HIS A 24 -18.91 2.93 -5.57
CA HIS A 24 -18.40 2.98 -4.21
C HIS A 24 -17.16 3.89 -4.07
N ALA A 25 -16.37 4.10 -5.14
CA ALA A 25 -15.23 5.02 -5.10
C ALA A 25 -15.67 6.46 -4.82
N GLU A 26 -16.67 6.95 -5.56
CA GLU A 26 -17.21 8.30 -5.40
C GLU A 26 -18.02 8.48 -4.10
N ARG A 27 -18.60 7.39 -3.57
CA ARG A 27 -19.34 7.43 -2.30
C ARG A 27 -18.43 7.40 -1.08
N ASN A 28 -17.39 6.57 -1.12
CA ASN A 28 -16.44 6.41 -0.01
C ASN A 28 -15.44 7.56 0.01
N VAL A 29 -15.11 8.11 -1.16
CA VAL A 29 -14.12 9.18 -1.34
C VAL A 29 -14.76 10.30 -2.16
N PRO A 30 -15.71 11.05 -1.58
CA PRO A 30 -16.34 12.17 -2.27
C PRO A 30 -15.34 13.29 -2.58
N VAL A 31 -15.60 14.04 -3.65
CA VAL A 31 -14.85 15.28 -3.95
C VAL A 31 -15.13 16.30 -2.84
N ASP A 32 -14.09 17.02 -2.41
CA ASP A 32 -14.17 18.03 -1.37
C ASP A 32 -14.97 19.26 -1.86
N PRO A 33 -16.15 19.56 -1.29
CA PRO A 33 -16.94 20.72 -1.68
C PRO A 33 -16.32 22.04 -1.19
N HIS A 34 -15.33 21.99 -0.29
CA HIS A 34 -14.66 23.15 0.31
C HIS A 34 -13.41 23.61 -0.45
N MET A 35 -13.26 23.18 -1.72
CA MET A 35 -12.20 23.63 -2.63
C MET A 35 -12.74 24.21 -3.94
N PRO A 36 -13.64 25.21 -3.90
CA PRO A 36 -14.10 25.88 -5.10
C PRO A 36 -12.93 26.57 -5.81
N TRP A 37 -12.96 26.53 -7.15
CA TRP A 37 -11.95 27.16 -8.01
C TRP A 37 -10.53 26.58 -7.94
N LEU A 38 -10.33 25.41 -7.33
CA LEU A 38 -9.07 24.68 -7.44
C LEU A 38 -8.92 24.15 -8.87
N TRP A 39 -7.94 24.63 -9.62
CA TRP A 39 -7.63 24.15 -10.96
C TRP A 39 -6.28 23.45 -10.99
N ASP A 40 -5.25 24.15 -10.51
CA ASP A 40 -3.91 23.60 -10.44
C ASP A 40 -3.76 22.72 -9.21
N GLY A 41 -3.54 21.43 -9.43
CA GLY A 41 -3.31 20.45 -8.36
C GLY A 41 -4.53 19.62 -7.97
N GLU A 42 -5.72 19.90 -8.51
CA GLU A 42 -6.93 19.09 -8.25
C GLU A 42 -6.71 17.61 -8.62
N GLU A 43 -6.04 17.36 -9.75
CA GLU A 43 -5.77 16.02 -10.24
C GLU A 43 -4.78 15.28 -9.33
N PHE A 44 -3.71 15.94 -8.90
CA PHE A 44 -2.76 15.38 -7.95
C PHE A 44 -3.44 15.05 -6.63
N LEU A 45 -4.22 15.99 -6.09
CA LEU A 45 -4.90 15.81 -4.82
C LEU A 45 -5.91 14.66 -4.90
N ARG A 46 -6.75 14.63 -5.95
CA ARG A 46 -7.69 13.54 -6.19
C ARG A 46 -6.97 12.20 -6.25
N SER A 47 -5.85 12.14 -6.96
CA SER A 47 -5.04 10.93 -7.09
C SER A 47 -4.55 10.42 -5.74
N ALA A 48 -3.96 11.31 -4.94
CA ALA A 48 -3.42 10.98 -3.63
C ALA A 48 -4.51 10.53 -2.66
N ILE A 49 -5.65 11.24 -2.63
CA ILE A 49 -6.76 10.93 -1.73
C ILE A 49 -7.38 9.57 -2.08
N VAL A 50 -7.75 9.31 -3.34
CA VAL A 50 -8.35 8.00 -3.69
C VAL A 50 -7.37 6.84 -3.44
N TRP A 51 -6.08 7.06 -3.69
CA TRP A 51 -5.06 6.04 -3.50
C TRP A 51 -4.81 5.68 -2.03
N THR A 52 -4.81 6.68 -1.15
CA THR A 52 -4.69 6.48 0.31
C THR A 52 -5.92 5.81 0.93
N HIS A 53 -7.08 5.87 0.26
CA HIS A 53 -8.29 5.09 0.59
C HIS A 53 -8.32 3.68 -0.02
N GLY A 54 -7.23 3.25 -0.67
CA GLY A 54 -7.07 1.87 -1.18
C GLY A 54 -7.53 1.65 -2.61
N TYR A 55 -7.84 2.71 -3.37
CA TYR A 55 -8.13 2.60 -4.80
C TYR A 55 -6.85 2.64 -5.62
N ASP A 56 -6.75 1.80 -6.64
CA ASP A 56 -5.62 1.83 -7.58
C ASP A 56 -6.07 2.49 -8.89
N ILE A 57 -5.21 3.36 -9.44
CA ILE A 57 -5.48 4.12 -10.65
C ILE A 57 -4.83 3.40 -11.84
N TYR A 58 -5.56 3.24 -12.93
CA TYR A 58 -5.05 2.60 -14.13
C TYR A 58 -5.22 3.50 -15.35
N SER A 59 -4.14 3.71 -16.08
CA SER A 59 -4.18 4.33 -17.40
C SER A 59 -4.59 3.29 -18.45
N PRO A 60 -5.43 3.65 -19.44
CA PRO A 60 -5.75 2.77 -20.56
C PRO A 60 -4.50 2.28 -21.30
N SER A 61 -4.60 1.10 -21.93
CA SER A 61 -3.64 0.66 -22.94
C SER A 61 -3.81 1.48 -24.23
N GLU A 62 -2.77 1.45 -25.08
CA GLU A 62 -2.81 2.05 -26.43
C GLU A 62 -3.90 1.40 -27.30
N ASP A 63 -4.20 0.11 -27.09
CA ASP A 63 -5.27 -0.62 -27.78
C ASP A 63 -6.70 -0.17 -27.34
N GLY A 64 -6.83 0.50 -26.19
CA GLY A 64 -8.12 0.76 -25.56
C GLY A 64 -8.75 2.09 -25.96
N SER A 65 -8.11 3.21 -25.62
CA SER A 65 -8.69 4.55 -25.83
C SER A 65 -7.59 5.59 -25.96
N VAL A 66 -7.53 6.22 -27.14
CA VAL A 66 -6.68 7.39 -27.39
C VAL A 66 -7.58 8.62 -27.38
N ILE A 67 -7.38 9.49 -26.40
CA ILE A 67 -8.11 10.76 -26.27
C ILE A 67 -7.13 11.89 -26.54
N TYR A 68 -7.52 12.81 -27.40
CA TYR A 68 -6.75 14.01 -27.71
C TYR A 68 -7.38 15.21 -27.05
N HIS A 69 -6.55 16.03 -26.42
CA HIS A 69 -6.94 17.33 -25.93
C HIS A 69 -6.39 18.41 -26.87
N ASN A 70 -7.24 19.35 -27.31
CA ASN A 70 -6.80 20.45 -28.15
C ASN A 70 -6.25 21.58 -27.27
N TYR A 71 -4.93 21.65 -27.16
CA TYR A 71 -4.24 22.73 -26.45
C TYR A 71 -3.99 23.99 -27.28
N THR A 72 -4.52 24.06 -28.50
CA THR A 72 -4.43 25.28 -29.32
C THR A 72 -5.16 26.41 -28.61
N LYS A 73 -4.50 27.54 -28.39
CA LYS A 73 -5.12 28.74 -27.80
C LYS A 73 -6.34 29.14 -28.63
N ASN A 74 -7.53 28.99 -28.06
CA ASN A 74 -8.77 29.38 -28.71
C ASN A 74 -9.12 30.82 -28.30
N PRO A 75 -9.19 31.79 -29.22
CA PRO A 75 -9.51 33.18 -28.90
C PRO A 75 -10.95 33.37 -28.39
N ILE A 76 -11.81 32.35 -28.51
CA ILE A 76 -13.20 32.34 -28.06
C ILE A 76 -13.35 31.47 -26.78
N GLN A 77 -12.26 30.95 -26.22
CA GLN A 77 -12.32 30.22 -24.95
C GLN A 77 -12.71 31.20 -23.85
N ARG A 78 -14.02 31.31 -23.62
CA ARG A 78 -14.55 32.02 -22.46
C ARG A 78 -14.03 31.26 -21.25
N GLY A 79 -13.37 31.98 -20.34
CA GLY A 79 -13.17 31.46 -19.01
C GLY A 79 -14.52 31.10 -18.39
N TRP A 80 -14.50 30.28 -17.34
CA TRP A 80 -15.72 29.99 -16.60
C TRP A 80 -16.33 31.29 -16.09
N GLU A 81 -17.55 31.60 -16.55
CA GLU A 81 -18.29 32.77 -16.09
C GLU A 81 -18.72 32.50 -14.64
N SER A 82 -18.20 33.31 -13.71
CA SER A 82 -18.65 33.31 -12.32
C SER A 82 -19.75 34.34 -12.14
N TRP A 83 -20.79 33.96 -11.39
CA TRP A 83 -21.81 34.90 -10.92
C TRP A 83 -21.38 35.61 -9.62
N GLU A 84 -20.24 35.23 -9.05
CA GLU A 84 -19.69 35.83 -7.83
C GLU A 84 -19.04 37.18 -8.12
N ASP A 85 -19.04 38.03 -7.10
CA ASP A 85 -18.25 39.26 -7.13
C ASP A 85 -16.75 38.91 -7.30
N PRO A 86 -16.01 39.57 -8.21
CA PRO A 86 -14.61 39.24 -8.48
C PRO A 86 -13.68 39.29 -7.26
N GLU A 87 -13.93 40.18 -6.31
CA GLU A 87 -13.10 40.29 -5.10
C GLU A 87 -13.42 39.14 -4.13
N VAL A 88 -14.70 38.74 -4.03
CA VAL A 88 -15.09 37.53 -3.29
C VAL A 88 -14.45 36.30 -3.91
N GLN A 89 -14.54 36.13 -5.23
CA GLN A 89 -13.94 34.99 -5.93
C GLN A 89 -12.43 34.91 -5.69
N LYS A 90 -11.72 36.04 -5.72
CA LYS A 90 -10.29 36.11 -5.44
C LYS A 90 -9.95 35.65 -4.02
N GLN A 91 -10.76 36.03 -3.02
CA GLN A 91 -10.58 35.58 -1.65
C GLN A 91 -10.85 34.08 -1.50
N VAL A 92 -11.89 33.57 -2.16
CA VAL A 92 -12.22 32.14 -2.19
C VAL A 92 -11.08 31.33 -2.81
N ILE A 93 -10.56 31.74 -3.97
CA ILE A 93 -9.40 31.10 -4.61
C ILE A 93 -8.20 31.04 -3.65
N ALA A 94 -7.89 32.15 -2.98
CA ALA A 94 -6.76 32.20 -2.04
C ALA A 94 -6.95 31.24 -0.84
N MET A 95 -8.17 31.11 -0.31
CA MET A 95 -8.46 30.14 0.75
C MET A 95 -8.41 28.69 0.25
N THR A 96 -8.89 28.43 -0.96
CA THR A 96 -8.82 27.11 -1.61
C THR A 96 -7.36 26.69 -1.81
N ASP A 97 -6.52 27.58 -2.34
CA ASP A 97 -5.08 27.32 -2.50
C ASP A 97 -4.40 27.03 -1.15
N ASN A 98 -4.76 27.79 -0.12
CA ASN A 98 -4.25 27.57 1.23
C ASN A 98 -4.72 26.23 1.82
N ARG A 99 -5.95 25.80 1.53
CA ARG A 99 -6.47 24.49 1.95
C ARG A 99 -5.75 23.35 1.23
N TYR A 100 -5.53 23.47 -0.08
CA TYR A 100 -4.71 22.52 -0.85
C TYR A 100 -3.31 22.40 -0.22
N ARG A 101 -2.63 23.54 0.00
CA ARG A 101 -1.30 23.60 0.62
C ARG A 101 -1.27 22.97 2.01
N LEU A 102 -2.29 23.23 2.84
CA LEU A 102 -2.45 22.61 4.15
C LEU A 102 -2.52 21.08 4.06
N LEU A 103 -3.31 20.54 3.13
CA LEU A 103 -3.44 19.09 2.94
C LEU A 103 -2.12 18.45 2.50
N VAL A 104 -1.44 19.06 1.53
CA VAL A 104 -0.20 18.51 0.95
C VAL A 104 1.07 18.81 1.78
N GLY A 105 0.94 19.58 2.87
CA GLY A 105 2.05 19.92 3.76
C GLY A 105 3.02 20.95 3.19
N VAL A 106 2.53 21.88 2.37
CA VAL A 106 3.30 23.00 1.82
C VAL A 106 2.99 24.28 2.60
N ASP A 107 4.02 25.07 2.90
CA ASP A 107 3.86 26.33 3.62
C ASP A 107 2.95 27.32 2.87
N PHE A 108 2.13 28.04 3.64
CA PHE A 108 1.21 29.06 3.13
C PHE A 108 1.04 30.23 4.10
N LYS A 109 0.41 31.31 3.62
CA LYS A 109 0.08 32.50 4.41
C LYS A 109 -1.35 32.91 4.13
N GLY A 110 -2.05 33.37 5.18
CA GLY A 110 -3.41 33.88 5.07
C GLY A 110 -4.44 32.92 5.65
N MET A 111 -5.70 33.18 5.32
CA MET A 111 -6.86 32.42 5.81
C MET A 111 -6.94 31.06 5.11
N VAL A 112 -7.40 30.05 5.84
CA VAL A 112 -7.64 28.69 5.31
C VAL A 112 -8.95 28.16 5.88
N ASP A 113 -9.73 27.50 5.04
CA ASP A 113 -10.89 26.76 5.50
C ASP A 113 -10.48 25.35 5.96
N THR A 114 -10.71 25.04 7.23
CA THR A 114 -10.41 23.73 7.84
C THR A 114 -11.65 22.86 8.03
N THR A 115 -12.78 23.24 7.44
CA THR A 115 -14.05 22.51 7.55
C THR A 115 -13.89 21.09 7.03
N GLU A 116 -14.31 20.11 7.83
CA GLU A 116 -14.36 18.69 7.47
C GLU A 116 -13.05 18.10 6.88
N LEU A 117 -11.88 18.66 7.21
CA LEU A 117 -10.59 18.17 6.69
C LEU A 117 -10.38 16.66 6.90
N ALA A 118 -10.82 16.12 8.05
CA ALA A 118 -10.69 14.70 8.34
C ALA A 118 -11.55 13.81 7.43
N LYS A 119 -12.64 14.34 6.87
CA LYS A 119 -13.58 13.60 6.00
C LYS A 119 -13.11 13.60 4.53
N TYR A 120 -12.50 14.69 4.09
CA TYR A 120 -12.05 14.88 2.71
C TYR A 120 -10.52 14.78 2.53
N GLY A 121 -9.80 14.49 3.61
CA GLY A 121 -8.34 14.38 3.61
C GLY A 121 -7.84 12.98 3.26
N TRP A 122 -6.70 12.61 3.85
CA TRP A 122 -6.01 11.36 3.57
C TRP A 122 -6.72 10.13 4.15
N GLY A 123 -6.70 9.03 3.40
CA GLY A 123 -7.23 7.74 3.85
C GLY A 123 -6.26 6.99 4.78
N GLY A 124 -6.77 5.96 5.46
CA GLY A 124 -6.00 5.13 6.39
C GLY A 124 -5.42 3.84 5.78
N VAL A 125 -5.77 3.50 4.54
CA VAL A 125 -5.37 2.23 3.90
C VAL A 125 -3.90 2.26 3.51
N ARG A 126 -3.44 3.40 2.98
CA ARG A 126 -2.04 3.71 2.70
C ARG A 126 -1.76 5.16 3.09
N SER A 127 -0.55 5.46 3.53
CA SER A 127 -0.15 6.82 3.94
C SER A 127 0.15 7.73 2.74
N TYR A 128 0.08 9.04 2.98
CA TYR A 128 0.46 10.05 1.99
C TYR A 128 1.96 9.96 1.63
N GLU A 129 2.82 9.61 2.59
CA GLU A 129 4.24 9.37 2.38
C GLU A 129 4.48 8.20 1.42
N GLN A 130 3.70 7.11 1.55
CA GLN A 130 3.73 6.00 0.61
C GLN A 130 3.28 6.45 -0.79
N TYR A 131 2.28 7.34 -0.88
CA TYR A 131 1.85 7.89 -2.17
C TYR A 131 2.95 8.72 -2.83
N LYS A 132 3.64 9.61 -2.10
CA LYS A 132 4.79 10.38 -2.63
C LYS A 132 5.88 9.46 -3.16
N ALA A 133 6.22 8.40 -2.43
CA ALA A 133 7.19 7.40 -2.89
C ALA A 133 6.72 6.62 -4.13
N PHE A 134 5.41 6.32 -4.20
CA PHE A 134 4.78 5.62 -5.32
C PHE A 134 4.73 6.47 -6.59
N SER A 135 4.29 7.74 -6.48
CA SER A 135 4.17 8.67 -7.61
C SER A 135 5.51 9.22 -8.08
N GLY A 136 6.48 9.33 -7.16
CA GLY A 136 7.76 9.99 -7.41
C GLY A 136 7.67 11.51 -7.49
N ILE A 137 6.52 12.10 -7.13
CA ILE A 137 6.31 13.55 -7.15
C ILE A 137 6.79 14.15 -5.83
N SER A 138 7.57 15.22 -5.92
CA SER A 138 8.00 16.01 -4.78
C SER A 138 7.34 17.38 -4.80
N LEU A 139 6.76 17.77 -3.66
CA LEU A 139 6.23 19.13 -3.45
C LEU A 139 7.19 19.98 -2.61
N GLU A 140 8.37 19.45 -2.29
CA GLU A 140 9.39 20.17 -1.55
C GLU A 140 10.13 21.13 -2.46
N GLN A 141 10.34 22.35 -1.97
CA GLN A 141 10.98 23.41 -2.76
C GLN A 141 12.41 22.99 -3.15
N GLY A 142 12.68 22.99 -4.46
CA GLY A 142 14.01 22.69 -5.00
C GLY A 142 14.35 21.19 -5.10
N GLN A 143 13.40 20.30 -4.78
CA GLN A 143 13.53 18.87 -5.09
C GLN A 143 12.95 18.59 -6.47
N GLU A 144 13.68 17.80 -7.26
CA GLU A 144 13.18 17.31 -8.54
C GLU A 144 12.32 16.06 -8.35
N ASP A 145 11.32 15.91 -9.20
CA ASP A 145 10.54 14.67 -9.27
C ASP A 145 11.43 13.50 -9.66
N ASN A 146 11.25 12.37 -8.98
CA ASN A 146 11.98 11.15 -9.28
C ASN A 146 11.31 10.40 -10.45
N SER A 147 11.61 10.85 -11.68
CA SER A 147 11.34 10.16 -12.96
C SER A 147 10.19 9.14 -12.90
N SER A 148 8.96 9.63 -12.98
CA SER A 148 7.73 8.82 -12.90
C SER A 148 7.48 7.92 -14.11
N CYS A 149 8.31 8.01 -15.16
CA CYS A 149 8.23 7.21 -16.40
C CYS A 149 8.68 5.74 -16.25
N LYS A 150 8.55 5.15 -15.06
CA LYS A 150 8.86 3.74 -14.78
C LYS A 150 7.59 2.92 -14.67
N GLN A 151 7.70 1.60 -14.85
CA GLN A 151 6.60 0.70 -14.52
C GLN A 151 6.30 0.81 -13.02
N LEU A 152 5.07 1.21 -12.69
CA LEU A 152 4.59 1.19 -11.32
C LEU A 152 4.14 -0.22 -10.94
N HIS A 153 4.37 -0.56 -9.68
CA HIS A 153 3.96 -1.83 -9.09
C HIS A 153 2.97 -1.59 -7.96
N TRP A 154 2.08 -2.55 -7.77
CA TRP A 154 1.09 -2.48 -6.70
C TRP A 154 1.76 -2.37 -5.33
N VAL A 155 1.24 -1.48 -4.50
CA VAL A 155 1.72 -1.24 -3.14
C VAL A 155 0.75 -1.89 -2.15
N PRO A 156 1.22 -2.78 -1.25
CA PRO A 156 0.37 -3.40 -0.24
C PRO A 156 -0.33 -2.39 0.67
N TYR A 157 -1.54 -2.74 1.11
CA TYR A 157 -2.27 -1.95 2.09
C TYR A 157 -1.57 -2.01 3.46
N ALA A 158 -1.35 -0.85 4.09
CA ALA A 158 -0.90 -0.79 5.48
C ALA A 158 -2.03 -1.21 6.43
N ASN A 159 -3.27 -0.85 6.10
CA ASN A 159 -4.47 -1.28 6.80
C ASN A 159 -5.57 -1.66 5.79
N ALA A 160 -5.82 -2.96 5.63
CA ALA A 160 -6.80 -3.45 4.65
C ALA A 160 -8.26 -3.37 5.11
N THR A 161 -8.54 -2.98 6.37
CA THR A 161 -9.86 -3.11 7.00
C THR A 161 -11.00 -2.48 6.18
N GLU A 162 -10.81 -1.25 5.71
CA GLU A 162 -11.81 -0.51 4.92
C GLU A 162 -12.01 -1.15 3.53
N VAL A 163 -10.93 -1.61 2.91
CA VAL A 163 -11.00 -2.29 1.61
C VAL A 163 -11.71 -3.62 1.75
N GLU A 164 -11.42 -4.41 2.79
CA GLU A 164 -12.08 -5.67 3.07
C GLU A 164 -13.58 -5.50 3.32
N ALA A 165 -13.97 -4.43 4.04
CA ALA A 165 -15.37 -4.09 4.23
C ALA A 165 -16.07 -3.69 2.91
N THR A 166 -15.38 -2.94 2.05
CA THR A 166 -15.90 -2.49 0.75
C THR A 166 -16.05 -3.65 -0.24
N VAL A 167 -15.05 -4.54 -0.31
CA VAL A 167 -15.09 -5.73 -1.16
C VAL A 167 -16.13 -6.73 -0.65
N GLY A 168 -16.23 -6.88 0.67
CA GLY A 168 -17.21 -7.75 1.31
C GLY A 168 -16.98 -9.23 1.01
N GLY A 169 -18.03 -10.04 1.19
CA GLY A 169 -18.01 -11.47 0.83
C GLY A 169 -17.00 -12.34 1.58
N GLY A 170 -16.51 -11.88 2.74
CA GLY A 170 -15.49 -12.58 3.52
C GLY A 170 -14.08 -12.52 2.94
N TRP A 171 -13.84 -11.71 1.91
CA TRP A 171 -12.50 -11.52 1.36
C TRP A 171 -11.58 -10.84 2.39
N LYS A 172 -10.36 -11.37 2.53
CA LYS A 172 -9.31 -10.85 3.41
C LYS A 172 -7.98 -10.82 2.65
N LEU A 173 -7.24 -9.71 2.75
CA LEU A 173 -6.00 -9.54 1.98
C LEU A 173 -4.97 -10.64 2.29
N HIS A 174 -4.89 -11.04 3.57
CA HIS A 174 -3.96 -12.06 4.06
C HIS A 174 -4.67 -13.35 4.51
N ALA A 175 -5.81 -13.71 3.90
CA ALA A 175 -6.57 -14.92 4.25
C ALA A 175 -5.67 -16.17 4.31
N THR A 176 -4.86 -16.39 3.27
CA THR A 176 -3.99 -17.57 3.14
C THR A 176 -2.88 -17.61 4.19
N LEU A 177 -2.24 -16.47 4.48
CA LEU A 177 -1.23 -16.37 5.54
C LEU A 177 -1.84 -16.61 6.92
N SER A 178 -3.06 -16.12 7.16
CA SER A 178 -3.78 -16.35 8.42
C SER A 178 -4.21 -17.80 8.62
N ALA A 179 -4.51 -18.51 7.53
CA ALA A 179 -4.86 -19.93 7.55
C ALA A 179 -3.60 -20.78 7.78
N PHE A 180 -2.51 -20.48 7.07
CA PHE A 180 -1.23 -21.15 7.22
C PHE A 180 -0.64 -20.96 8.62
N ASN A 181 -0.67 -19.74 9.17
CA ASN A 181 -0.20 -19.49 10.54
C ASN A 181 -1.06 -20.21 11.59
N ARG A 182 -2.38 -20.34 11.36
CA ARG A 182 -3.26 -21.14 12.23
C ARG A 182 -2.88 -22.62 12.19
N GLN A 183 -2.64 -23.17 11.00
CA GLN A 183 -2.20 -24.56 10.85
C GLN A 183 -0.89 -24.80 11.59
N ILE A 184 0.09 -23.89 11.48
CA ILE A 184 1.35 -24.00 12.23
C ILE A 184 1.08 -24.00 13.75
N GLN A 185 0.25 -23.09 14.26
CA GLN A 185 -0.04 -23.04 15.70
C GLN A 185 -0.81 -24.26 16.20
N GLU A 186 -1.72 -24.81 15.38
CA GLU A 186 -2.45 -26.04 15.70
C GLU A 186 -1.50 -27.26 15.71
N GLU A 187 -0.59 -27.36 14.74
CA GLU A 187 0.44 -28.42 14.70
C GLU A 187 1.42 -28.30 15.88
N GLU A 188 1.85 -27.09 16.23
CA GLU A 188 2.70 -26.85 17.40
C GLU A 188 1.98 -27.23 18.71
N ALA A 189 0.69 -26.89 18.85
CA ALA A 189 -0.11 -27.25 20.02
C ALA A 189 -0.33 -28.76 20.13
N GLN A 190 -0.59 -29.45 19.01
CA GLN A 190 -0.74 -30.90 18.97
C GLN A 190 0.56 -31.62 19.34
N ASN A 191 1.68 -31.22 18.74
CA ASN A 191 2.99 -31.78 19.05
C ASN A 191 3.37 -31.59 20.52
N PHE A 192 3.02 -30.44 21.12
CA PHE A 192 3.27 -30.20 22.54
C PHE A 192 2.39 -31.09 23.43
N GLY A 193 1.11 -31.29 23.08
CA GLY A 193 0.20 -32.20 23.77
C GLY A 193 0.72 -33.65 23.78
N GLU A 194 1.12 -34.15 22.62
CA GLU A 194 1.66 -35.51 22.47
C GLU A 194 2.94 -35.72 23.29
N LEU A 195 3.81 -34.69 23.38
CA LEU A 195 5.02 -34.73 24.21
C LEU A 195 4.69 -34.79 25.72
N VAL A 196 3.65 -34.08 26.16
CA VAL A 196 3.20 -34.08 27.56
C VAL A 196 2.61 -35.45 27.92
N ASP A 197 1.79 -36.02 27.05
CA ASP A 197 1.20 -37.35 27.24
C ASP A 197 2.26 -38.45 27.26
N ALA A 198 3.25 -38.40 26.37
CA ALA A 198 4.39 -39.32 26.37
C ALA A 198 5.20 -39.23 27.69
N LYS A 199 5.38 -38.03 28.24
CA LYS A 199 6.08 -37.81 29.51
C LYS A 199 5.28 -38.33 30.71
N ALA A 200 3.96 -38.13 30.70
CA ALA A 200 3.06 -38.67 31.70
C ALA A 200 3.02 -40.21 31.68
N ALA A 201 2.95 -40.81 30.48
CA ALA A 201 3.02 -42.26 30.30
C ALA A 201 4.35 -42.83 30.81
N ALA A 202 5.48 -42.18 30.50
CA ALA A 202 6.79 -42.60 31.00
C ALA A 202 6.89 -42.50 32.54
N GLN A 203 6.35 -41.44 33.15
CA GLN A 203 6.27 -41.32 34.61
C GLN A 203 5.40 -42.41 35.24
N ALA A 204 4.26 -42.75 34.65
CA ALA A 204 3.39 -43.82 35.10
C ALA A 204 4.10 -45.19 35.06
N VAL A 205 4.86 -45.48 34.00
CA VAL A 205 5.67 -46.71 33.89
C VAL A 205 6.77 -46.75 34.96
N VAL A 206 7.43 -45.63 35.26
CA VAL A 206 8.43 -45.54 36.33
C VAL A 206 7.81 -45.80 37.71
N LEU A 207 6.64 -45.21 37.98
CA LEU A 207 5.88 -45.43 39.22
C LEU A 207 5.41 -46.88 39.37
N ALA A 208 4.88 -47.48 38.31
CA ALA A 208 4.46 -48.88 38.30
C ALA A 208 5.64 -49.86 38.48
N ARG A 209 6.81 -49.56 37.90
CA ARG A 209 8.02 -50.38 38.13
C ARG A 209 8.54 -50.25 39.56
N LYS A 210 8.37 -49.09 40.18
CA LYS A 210 8.75 -48.84 41.59
C LYS A 210 7.84 -49.58 42.57
N SER A 211 6.56 -49.77 42.25
CA SER A 211 5.64 -50.58 43.06
C SER A 211 5.85 -52.10 42.88
N MET A 212 6.45 -52.54 41.77
CA MET A 212 6.78 -53.95 41.50
C MET A 212 8.18 -54.39 41.99
N GLY A 213 8.95 -53.54 42.67
CA GLY A 213 10.23 -53.94 43.30
C GLY A 213 11.38 -54.28 42.34
N ILE A 214 11.37 -53.76 41.11
CA ILE A 214 12.46 -54.01 40.13
C ILE A 214 13.63 -53.02 40.39
N GLY A 215 14.85 -53.55 40.50
CA GLY A 215 16.05 -52.85 41.01
C GLY A 215 16.49 -51.58 40.25
N LYS A 216 17.11 -50.67 41.02
CA LYS A 216 17.47 -49.26 40.72
C LYS A 216 18.35 -49.05 39.46
N GLN A 217 19.20 -50.01 39.10
CA GLN A 217 20.10 -49.88 37.94
C GLN A 217 19.39 -49.87 36.58
N ASN A 218 18.30 -50.63 36.43
CA ASN A 218 17.55 -50.69 35.16
C ASN A 218 16.67 -49.43 34.93
N THR A 219 16.37 -48.68 35.99
CA THR A 219 15.53 -47.48 35.92
C THR A 219 16.30 -46.27 35.40
N ASP A 220 17.57 -46.12 35.82
CA ASP A 220 18.42 -45.00 35.38
C ASP A 220 18.82 -45.11 33.90
N GLN A 221 19.05 -46.33 33.39
CA GLN A 221 19.29 -46.57 31.96
C GLN A 221 18.07 -46.23 31.10
N ALA A 222 16.86 -46.60 31.53
CA ALA A 222 15.63 -46.29 30.81
C ALA A 222 15.35 -44.77 30.76
N ILE A 223 15.58 -44.06 31.87
CA ILE A 223 15.44 -42.59 31.94
C ILE A 223 16.49 -41.90 31.07
N ALA A 224 17.72 -42.42 30.99
CA ALA A 224 18.77 -41.89 30.14
C ALA A 224 18.44 -42.04 28.64
N GLN A 225 17.90 -43.19 28.22
CA GLN A 225 17.43 -43.40 26.85
C GLN A 225 16.27 -42.46 26.50
N LEU A 226 15.28 -42.29 27.39
CA LEU A 226 14.16 -41.37 27.16
C LEU A 226 14.63 -39.91 27.03
N ARG A 227 15.61 -39.48 27.84
CA ARG A 227 16.23 -38.15 27.73
C ARG A 227 17.02 -37.95 26.44
N GLN A 228 17.52 -39.01 25.82
CA GLN A 228 18.25 -38.97 24.56
C GLN A 228 17.29 -38.89 23.36
N GLU A 229 16.18 -39.64 23.42
CA GLU A 229 15.07 -39.59 22.46
C GLU A 229 14.41 -38.19 22.42
N VAL A 230 14.07 -37.63 23.60
CA VAL A 230 13.48 -36.27 23.69
C VAL A 230 14.46 -35.20 23.17
N ARG A 231 15.77 -35.36 23.41
CA ARG A 231 16.80 -34.44 22.86
C ARG A 231 16.93 -34.54 21.34
N ARG A 232 16.83 -35.75 20.77
CA ARG A 232 16.80 -35.95 19.30
C ARG A 232 15.55 -35.32 18.67
N PHE A 233 14.40 -35.42 19.34
CA PHE A 233 13.17 -34.80 18.86
C PHE A 233 13.27 -33.27 18.87
N ALA A 234 13.80 -32.67 19.93
CA ALA A 234 14.02 -31.22 20.04
C ALA A 234 15.01 -30.66 18.99
N THR A 235 16.03 -31.43 18.58
CA THR A 235 16.97 -31.02 17.52
C THR A 235 16.39 -31.17 16.11
N CYS A 236 15.40 -32.04 15.91
CA CYS A 236 14.68 -32.17 14.63
C CYS A 236 13.82 -30.92 14.36
N VAL A 237 13.10 -30.43 15.39
CA VAL A 237 12.25 -29.24 15.30
C VAL A 237 13.08 -27.98 14.99
N SER A 238 14.27 -27.84 15.58
CA SER A 238 15.16 -26.69 15.35
C SER A 238 15.78 -26.64 13.94
N ARG A 239 15.81 -27.77 13.20
CA ARG A 239 16.34 -27.81 11.82
C ARG A 239 15.28 -27.45 10.77
N LEU A 240 14.00 -27.72 11.04
CA LEU A 240 12.89 -27.37 10.14
C LEU A 240 12.64 -25.86 10.09
N THR A 241 12.93 -25.12 11.16
CA THR A 241 12.76 -23.66 11.19
C THR A 241 13.83 -22.91 10.36
N ILE A 242 15.00 -23.51 10.13
CA ILE A 242 16.14 -22.84 9.44
C ILE A 242 16.10 -23.06 7.92
N GLN A 243 15.47 -24.13 7.43
CA GLN A 243 15.44 -24.47 6.00
C GLN A 243 14.37 -23.72 5.18
N GLY A 244 13.50 -22.91 5.82
CA GLY A 244 12.46 -22.11 5.17
C GLY A 244 12.90 -20.76 4.59
N CYS A 245 14.15 -20.34 4.79
CA CYS A 245 14.67 -19.07 4.28
C CYS A 245 15.93 -19.29 3.46
N PHE A 246 15.83 -19.70 2.20
CA PHE A 246 16.78 -19.36 1.13
C PHE A 246 16.31 -20.00 -0.20
N LEU A 247 15.59 -19.23 -1.01
CA LEU A 247 15.48 -19.49 -2.45
C LEU A 247 16.46 -18.54 -3.17
N PRO A 248 17.43 -19.06 -3.95
CA PRO A 248 18.37 -18.22 -4.68
C PRO A 248 17.73 -17.69 -5.98
N ALA A 249 17.66 -16.36 -6.11
CA ALA A 249 17.32 -15.70 -7.36
C ALA A 249 18.46 -15.91 -8.39
N ARG A 250 18.14 -16.55 -9.52
CA ARG A 250 19.02 -16.62 -10.69
C ARG A 250 18.76 -15.43 -11.63
N SER A 251 19.85 -14.67 -11.83
CA SER A 251 20.31 -13.97 -13.06
C SER A 251 19.32 -13.51 -14.15
N CYS A 252 19.38 -12.22 -14.45
CA CYS A 252 19.40 -11.61 -15.79
C CYS A 252 20.03 -10.22 -15.61
N GLY A 253 21.20 -9.89 -16.17
CA GLY A 253 21.40 -9.58 -17.58
C GLY A 253 21.67 -8.07 -17.72
N HIS A 254 22.95 -7.68 -17.67
CA HIS A 254 23.43 -6.33 -18.03
C HIS A 254 23.17 -6.07 -19.52
N VAL A 255 22.57 -4.92 -19.88
CA VAL A 255 22.87 -4.20 -21.12
C VAL A 255 22.87 -2.70 -20.84
N LEU A 256 24.00 -2.08 -21.18
CA LEU A 256 24.30 -0.65 -21.13
C LEU A 256 23.90 0.06 -22.43
N TYR A 257 23.76 1.38 -22.31
CA TYR A 257 23.83 2.47 -23.31
C TYR A 257 22.58 2.93 -24.06
N GLY A 258 22.30 4.24 -23.90
CA GLY A 258 21.49 5.05 -24.81
C GLY A 258 20.97 6.36 -24.18
N ARG A 259 21.83 7.37 -24.00
CA ARG A 259 21.47 8.74 -23.59
C ARG A 259 20.63 9.44 -24.66
N THR A 260 19.51 10.07 -24.29
CA THR A 260 19.13 11.40 -24.79
C THR A 260 18.31 12.13 -23.73
N ALA A 261 18.79 13.28 -23.30
CA ALA A 261 18.18 14.16 -22.30
C ALA A 261 17.05 15.01 -22.92
N ALA A 262 15.99 15.26 -22.16
CA ALA A 262 15.07 16.37 -22.40
C ALA A 262 14.90 17.16 -21.10
N ARG A 263 15.60 18.29 -21.04
CA ARG A 263 15.50 19.35 -20.04
C ARG A 263 14.35 20.26 -20.48
N VAL A 264 13.39 20.56 -19.61
CA VAL A 264 12.54 21.75 -19.78
C VAL A 264 12.60 22.52 -18.47
N PHE A 265 13.40 23.57 -18.48
CA PHE A 265 13.38 24.62 -17.47
C PHE A 265 12.18 25.53 -17.74
N SER A 266 11.49 25.87 -16.65
CA SER A 266 10.56 26.99 -16.54
C SER A 266 11.29 28.33 -16.64
N GLY A 267 10.58 29.35 -17.14
CA GLY A 267 10.93 30.76 -16.90
C GLY A 267 11.03 31.63 -18.14
N ALA A 268 9.95 32.35 -18.44
CA ALA A 268 10.01 33.76 -18.82
C ALA A 268 8.57 34.30 -18.82
N GLY A 269 8.29 35.21 -17.88
CA GLY A 269 7.03 35.92 -17.82
C GLY A 269 6.86 36.88 -18.98
N PHE A 270 5.62 37.25 -19.28
CA PHE A 270 5.31 38.44 -20.04
C PHE A 270 3.99 39.02 -19.54
N ALA A 271 4.05 40.30 -19.17
CA ALA A 271 2.95 41.24 -19.23
C ALA A 271 3.43 42.41 -20.11
N PRO A 272 2.53 43.23 -20.67
CA PRO A 272 1.16 42.98 -21.09
C PRO A 272 1.05 42.63 -22.60
#